data_AF-A0A2S7RQ72-F1
#
_entry.id   AF-A0A2S7RQ72-F1
#
_cell.length_a   1.000
_cell.length_b   1.000
_cell.length_c   1.000
_cell.angle_alpha   90.00
_cell.angle_beta   90.00
_cell.angle_gamma   90.00
#
_symmetry.space_group_name_H-M   'P 1'
#
loop_
_entity.id
_entity.type
_entity.pdbx_description
1 polymer ?
#
loop_
_entity_poly.entity_id
_entity_poly.type
_entity_poly.pdbx_seq_one_letter_code
_entity_poly.pdbx_strand_id
1 'polypeptide(L)'
;MKKQGSVIVGFLLVLVIVVFAVLNNQNVPVSFGFASFNAPLILVIIGSALIGALIVFLTAFTTLWQQKKQLKQLTKELAENQADIQKKIEEATEEQKREFRNERAELEAAYQAELQAKQMQIEQMKTPSETPSQTPKQSVNYFD
;
A
#
# COMPACT_ATOMS: atom_id res chain seq x y z
N MET A 1 -39.03 4.06 -8.10
CA MET A 1 -40.01 5.02 -8.68
C MET A 1 -39.48 6.46 -8.84
N LYS A 2 -38.51 6.95 -8.04
CA LYS A 2 -38.01 8.34 -8.07
C LYS A 2 -37.34 8.83 -9.38
N LYS A 3 -36.78 7.94 -10.21
CA LYS A 3 -36.08 8.31 -11.47
C LYS A 3 -37.04 8.59 -12.65
N GLN A 4 -38.24 8.00 -12.67
CA GLN A 4 -39.21 8.22 -13.75
C GLN A 4 -39.94 9.56 -13.61
N GLY A 5 -40.24 10.01 -12.39
CA GLY A 5 -40.82 11.33 -12.16
C GLY A 5 -39.95 12.47 -12.69
N SER A 6 -38.62 12.33 -12.61
CA SER A 6 -37.68 13.31 -13.18
C SER A 6 -37.79 13.43 -14.71
N VAL A 7 -38.16 12.36 -15.41
CA VAL A 7 -38.32 12.39 -16.87
C VAL A 7 -39.59 13.17 -17.25
N ILE A 8 -40.70 12.91 -16.55
CA ILE A 8 -41.95 13.65 -16.75
C ILE A 8 -41.74 15.15 -16.44
N VAL A 9 -41.10 15.47 -15.31
CA VAL A 9 -40.81 16.87 -14.94
C VAL A 9 -39.89 17.53 -15.97
N GLY A 10 -38.87 16.82 -16.45
CA GLY A 10 -38.01 17.31 -17.52
C GLY A 10 -38.78 17.62 -18.81
N PHE A 11 -39.69 16.72 -19.20
CA PHE A 11 -40.51 16.93 -20.39
C PHE A 11 -41.45 18.14 -20.26
N LEU A 12 -42.07 18.31 -19.08
CA LEU A 12 -42.88 19.49 -18.78
C LEU A 12 -42.05 20.78 -18.86
N LEU A 13 -40.83 20.78 -18.34
CA LEU A 13 -39.91 21.92 -18.45
C LEU A 13 -39.57 22.25 -19.91
N VAL A 14 -39.26 21.24 -20.73
CA VAL A 14 -39.02 21.46 -22.17
C VAL A 14 -40.25 22.06 -22.84
N LEU A 15 -41.45 21.59 -22.50
CA LEU A 15 -42.71 22.10 -23.05
C LEU A 15 -42.90 23.59 -22.69
N VAL A 16 -42.61 23.99 -21.44
CA VAL A 16 -42.63 25.40 -21.01
C VAL A 16 -41.63 26.24 -21.82
N ILE A 17 -40.40 25.74 -22.04
CA ILE A 17 -39.39 26.44 -22.84
C ILE A 17 -39.87 26.62 -24.29
N VAL A 18 -40.50 25.61 -24.89
CA VAL A 18 -41.05 25.68 -26.25
C VAL A 18 -42.16 26.74 -26.33
N VAL A 19 -43.11 26.74 -25.38
CA VAL A 19 -44.17 27.75 -25.32
C VAL A 19 -43.56 29.15 -25.17
N PHE A 20 -42.57 29.31 -24.28
CA PHE A 20 -41.88 30.59 -24.10
C PHE A 20 -41.20 31.05 -25.39
N ALA A 21 -40.55 30.14 -26.13
CA ALA A 21 -39.90 30.43 -27.40
C ALA A 21 -40.89 30.90 -28.47
N VAL A 22 -42.06 30.26 -28.58
CA VAL A 22 -43.12 30.66 -29.52
C VAL A 22 -43.68 32.03 -29.18
N LEU A 23 -43.99 32.28 -27.90
CA LEU A 23 -44.54 33.56 -27.45
C LEU A 23 -43.56 34.73 -27.57
N ASN A 24 -42.25 34.45 -27.48
CA ASN A 24 -41.19 35.45 -27.56
C ASN A 24 -40.37 35.31 -28.86
N ASN A 25 -41.00 34.86 -29.94
CA ASN A 25 -40.37 34.74 -31.26
C ASN A 25 -40.25 36.10 -31.96
N GLN A 26 -39.73 37.09 -31.24
CA GLN A 26 -39.46 38.43 -31.77
C GLN A 26 -38.07 38.43 -32.39
N ASN A 27 -37.99 38.80 -33.67
CA ASN A 27 -36.72 38.95 -34.35
C ASN A 27 -36.01 40.21 -33.85
N VAL A 28 -34.76 40.04 -33.42
CA VAL A 28 -33.90 41.12 -32.97
C VAL A 28 -32.62 41.11 -33.81
N PRO A 29 -32.13 42.27 -34.26
CA PRO A 29 -30.84 42.35 -34.93
C PRO A 29 -29.71 42.04 -33.95
N VAL A 30 -28.87 41.07 -34.30
CA VAL A 30 -27.67 40.71 -33.54
C VAL A 30 -26.46 41.14 -34.34
N SER A 31 -25.57 41.90 -33.71
CA SER A 31 -24.30 42.32 -34.30
C SER A 31 -23.14 41.68 -33.54
N PHE A 32 -22.27 40.99 -34.27
CA PHE A 32 -21.02 40.42 -33.77
C PHE A 32 -19.83 41.36 -34.00
N GLY A 33 -20.07 42.62 -34.36
CA GLY A 33 -19.05 43.63 -34.68
C GLY A 33 -18.58 43.59 -36.13
N PHE A 34 -18.47 42.40 -36.74
CA PHE A 34 -18.06 42.21 -38.14
C PHE A 34 -19.17 41.64 -39.04
N ALA A 35 -20.22 41.08 -38.46
CA ALA A 35 -21.38 40.54 -39.16
C ALA A 35 -22.65 40.83 -38.35
N SER A 36 -23.78 41.01 -39.03
CA SER A 36 -25.07 41.17 -38.38
C SER A 36 -26.15 40.37 -39.09
N PHE A 37 -27.08 39.82 -38.31
CA PHE A 37 -28.25 39.12 -38.83
C PHE A 37 -29.41 39.26 -37.85
N ASN A 38 -30.63 39.00 -38.33
CA ASN A 38 -31.81 38.98 -37.48
C ASN A 38 -32.09 37.55 -37.02
N ALA A 39 -32.27 37.36 -35.72
CA ALA A 39 -32.67 36.08 -35.16
C ALA A 39 -33.71 36.28 -34.03
N PRO A 40 -34.56 35.28 -33.79
CA PRO A 40 -35.44 35.25 -32.63
C PRO A 40 -34.67 35.45 -31.32
N LEU A 41 -35.17 36.33 -30.46
CA LEU A 41 -34.54 36.68 -29.17
C LEU A 41 -34.19 35.45 -28.32
N ILE A 42 -35.09 34.46 -28.27
CA ILE A 42 -34.88 33.23 -27.51
C ILE A 42 -33.67 32.42 -27.99
N LEU A 43 -33.41 32.38 -29.31
CA LEU A 43 -32.25 31.69 -29.86
C LEU A 43 -30.95 32.39 -29.48
N VAL A 44 -30.96 33.71 -29.38
CA VAL A 44 -29.81 34.50 -28.94
C VAL A 44 -29.49 34.23 -27.46
N ILE A 45 -30.51 34.19 -26.60
CA ILE A 45 -30.36 33.91 -25.16
C ILE A 45 -29.86 32.47 -24.95
N ILE A 46 -30.48 31.48 -25.58
CA ILE A 46 -30.06 30.08 -25.46
C ILE A 46 -28.64 29.90 -26.02
N GLY A 47 -28.36 30.46 -27.20
CA GLY A 47 -27.03 30.37 -27.82
C GLY A 47 -25.93 30.97 -26.96
N SER A 48 -26.14 32.17 -26.41
CA SER A 48 -25.17 32.82 -25.53
C SER A 48 -24.97 32.06 -24.21
N ALA A 49 -26.06 31.57 -23.60
CA ALA A 49 -25.98 30.73 -22.41
C ALA A 49 -25.23 29.42 -22.66
N LEU A 50 -25.46 28.77 -23.81
CA LEU A 50 -24.75 27.56 -24.22
C LEU A 50 -23.26 27.81 -24.42
N ILE A 51 -22.86 28.93 -25.02
CA ILE A 51 -21.45 29.32 -25.15
C ILE A 51 -20.84 29.53 -23.75
N GLY A 52 -21.52 30.24 -22.86
CA GLY A 52 -21.07 30.42 -21.47
C GLY A 52 -20.90 29.09 -20.73
N ALA A 53 -21.88 28.19 -20.85
CA ALA A 53 -21.82 26.85 -20.26
C ALA A 53 -20.68 26.01 -20.87
N LEU A 54 -20.44 26.13 -22.18
CA LEU A 54 -19.34 25.45 -22.85
C LEU A 54 -17.98 25.93 -22.32
N ILE A 55 -17.80 27.23 -22.10
CA ILE A 55 -16.56 27.77 -21.53
C ILE A 55 -16.32 27.20 -20.12
N VAL A 56 -17.34 27.20 -19.26
CA VAL A 56 -17.25 26.63 -17.90
C VAL A 56 -16.99 25.12 -17.95
N PHE A 57 -17.64 24.41 -18.87
CA PHE A 57 -17.41 22.98 -19.05
C PHE A 57 -15.97 22.69 -19.48
N LEU A 58 -15.43 23.43 -20.45
CA LEU A 58 -14.07 23.26 -20.92
C LEU A 58 -13.04 23.52 -19.82
N THR A 59 -13.22 24.59 -19.03
CA THR A 59 -12.32 24.87 -17.90
C THR A 59 -12.39 23.77 -16.85
N ALA A 60 -13.60 23.36 -16.43
CA ALA A 60 -13.77 22.26 -15.48
C ALA A 60 -13.22 20.92 -15.99
N PHE A 61 -13.40 20.62 -17.28
CA PHE A 61 -12.94 19.38 -17.90
C PHE A 61 -11.41 19.25 -17.82
N THR A 62 -10.67 20.33 -18.10
CA THR A 62 -9.20 20.32 -17.98
C THR A 62 -8.74 20.03 -16.56
N THR A 63 -9.36 20.65 -15.55
CA THR A 63 -9.05 20.40 -14.14
C THR A 63 -9.35 18.95 -13.74
N LEU A 64 -10.52 18.43 -14.11
CA LEU A 64 -10.91 17.05 -13.82
C LEU A 64 -9.95 16.04 -14.46
N TRP A 65 -9.46 16.33 -15.67
CA TRP A 65 -8.49 15.44 -16.33
C TRP A 65 -7.14 15.43 -15.60
N GLN A 66 -6.63 16.61 -15.20
CA GLN A 66 -5.39 16.69 -14.41
C GLN A 66 -5.53 15.96 -13.08
N GLN A 67 -6.65 16.16 -12.37
CA GLN A 67 -6.95 15.47 -11.12
C GLN A 67 -6.99 13.94 -11.30
N LYS A 68 -7.64 13.43 -12.36
CA LYS A 68 -7.65 11.99 -12.65
C LYS A 68 -6.24 11.44 -12.93
N LYS A 69 -5.39 12.21 -13.63
CA LYS A 69 -4.01 11.82 -13.90
C LYS A 69 -3.19 11.75 -12.61
N GLN A 70 -3.29 12.78 -11.76
CA GLN A 70 -2.62 12.81 -10.46
C GLN A 70 -3.10 11.66 -9.58
N LEU A 71 -4.41 11.41 -9.50
CA LEU A 71 -4.96 10.29 -8.72
C LEU A 71 -4.37 8.95 -9.17
N LYS A 72 -4.25 8.72 -10.48
CA LYS A 72 -3.63 7.49 -11.01
C LYS A 72 -2.15 7.39 -10.64
N GLN A 73 -1.40 8.50 -10.70
CA GLN A 73 0.00 8.53 -10.31
C GLN A 73 0.18 8.25 -8.80
N LEU A 74 -0.56 8.96 -7.95
CA LEU A 74 -0.53 8.77 -6.50
C LEU A 74 -0.94 7.35 -6.10
N THR A 75 -1.96 6.79 -6.73
CA THR A 75 -2.40 5.41 -6.45
C THR A 75 -1.31 4.40 -6.83
N LYS A 76 -0.62 4.64 -7.95
CA LYS A 76 0.50 3.78 -8.38
C LYS A 76 1.67 3.89 -7.41
N GLU A 77 2.06 5.10 -7.04
CA GLU A 77 3.15 5.34 -6.08
C GLU A 77 2.86 4.72 -4.70
N LEU A 78 1.62 4.82 -4.23
CA LEU A 78 1.19 4.14 -3.00
C LEU A 78 1.33 2.62 -3.10
N ALA A 79 0.94 2.02 -4.23
CA ALA A 79 1.07 0.58 -4.43
C ALA A 79 2.54 0.13 -4.47
N GLU A 80 3.40 0.90 -5.14
CA GLU A 80 4.85 0.65 -5.20
C GLU A 80 5.48 0.77 -3.80
N ASN A 81 5.19 1.85 -3.08
CA ASN A 81 5.70 2.05 -1.71
C ASN A 81 5.21 0.95 -0.74
N GLN A 82 3.96 0.51 -0.86
CA GLN A 82 3.44 -0.60 -0.05
C GLN A 82 4.15 -1.93 -0.37
N ALA A 83 4.47 -2.19 -1.63
CA ALA A 83 5.23 -3.37 -2.02
C ALA A 83 6.66 -3.31 -1.47
N ASP A 84 7.33 -2.17 -1.57
CA ASP A 84 8.69 -1.96 -1.06
C ASP A 84 8.75 -2.11 0.47
N ILE A 85 7.78 -1.54 1.19
CA ILE A 85 7.68 -1.69 2.65
C ILE A 85 7.47 -3.16 3.02
N GLN A 86 6.55 -3.87 2.36
CA GLN A 86 6.33 -5.29 2.62
C GLN A 86 7.59 -6.12 2.39
N LYS A 87 8.32 -5.84 1.31
CA LYS A 87 9.59 -6.52 1.01
C LYS A 87 10.63 -6.27 2.11
N LYS A 88 10.78 -5.02 2.56
CA LYS A 88 11.71 -4.68 3.66
C LYS A 88 11.31 -5.33 4.98
N ILE A 89 10.02 -5.41 5.28
CA ILE A 89 9.52 -6.11 6.47
C ILE A 89 9.84 -7.60 6.37
N GLU A 90 9.63 -8.22 5.21
CA GLU A 90 9.92 -9.64 4.98
C GLU A 90 11.43 -9.92 5.12
N GLU A 91 12.28 -9.11 4.49
CA GLU A 91 13.74 -9.20 4.60
C GLU A 91 14.20 -9.07 6.07
N ALA A 92 13.76 -8.02 6.78
CA ALA A 92 14.11 -7.82 8.20
C ALA A 92 13.59 -8.94 9.11
N THR A 93 12.40 -9.47 8.83
CA THR A 93 11.81 -10.58 9.58
C THR A 93 12.61 -11.87 9.35
N GLU A 94 13.03 -12.14 8.12
CA GLU A 94 13.85 -13.30 7.82
C GLU A 94 15.26 -13.19 8.41
N GLU A 95 15.87 -12.00 8.40
CA GLU A 95 17.13 -11.74 9.09
C GLU A 95 16.99 -12.01 10.60
N GLN A 96 15.99 -11.44 11.26
CA GLN A 96 15.75 -11.67 12.69
C GLN A 96 15.51 -13.15 13.01
N LYS A 97 14.74 -13.86 12.18
CA LYS A 97 14.54 -15.32 12.34
C LYS A 97 15.84 -16.10 12.15
N ARG A 98 16.71 -15.67 11.24
CA ARG A 98 18.03 -16.31 11.03
C ARG A 98 18.92 -16.11 12.24
N GLU A 99 19.00 -14.89 12.77
CA GLU A 99 19.76 -14.60 14.00
C GLU A 99 19.25 -15.45 15.17
N PHE A 100 17.94 -15.45 15.43
CA PHE A 100 17.35 -16.23 16.50
C PHE A 100 17.58 -17.74 16.35
N ARG A 101 17.52 -18.27 15.11
CA ARG A 101 17.85 -19.68 14.84
C ARG A 101 19.31 -20.00 15.13
N ASN A 102 20.23 -19.10 14.78
CA ASN A 102 21.65 -19.27 15.03
C ASN A 102 21.95 -19.24 16.54
N GLU A 103 21.42 -18.26 17.27
CA GLU A 103 21.57 -18.15 18.72
C GLU A 103 21.04 -19.39 19.45
N ARG A 104 19.88 -19.91 19.03
CA ARG A 104 19.33 -21.15 19.60
C ARG A 104 20.20 -22.37 19.33
N ALA A 105 20.72 -22.50 18.12
CA ALA A 105 21.61 -23.62 17.77
C ALA A 105 22.91 -23.58 18.58
N GLU A 106 23.48 -22.39 18.78
CA GLU A 106 24.68 -22.19 19.60
C GLU A 106 24.42 -22.53 21.08
N LEU A 107 23.30 -22.04 21.64
CA LEU A 107 22.90 -22.34 23.02
C LEU A 107 22.65 -23.85 23.23
N GLU A 108 21.98 -24.51 22.28
CA GLU A 108 21.72 -25.95 22.34
C GLU A 108 23.03 -26.76 22.29
N ALA A 109 23.99 -26.36 21.44
CA ALA A 109 25.31 -26.99 21.37
C ALA A 109 26.13 -26.78 22.65
N ALA A 110 26.13 -25.56 23.21
CA ALA A 110 26.81 -25.25 24.47
C ALA A 110 26.24 -26.06 25.64
N TYR A 111 24.91 -26.16 25.75
CA TYR A 111 24.24 -26.94 26.78
C TYR A 111 24.59 -28.44 26.69
N GLN A 112 24.63 -29.00 25.47
CA GLN A 112 25.04 -30.39 25.28
C GLN A 112 26.50 -30.63 25.66
N ALA A 113 27.41 -29.72 25.31
CA ALA A 113 28.81 -29.80 25.70
C ALA A 113 28.99 -29.75 27.23
N GLU A 114 28.24 -28.88 27.91
CA GLU A 114 28.24 -28.78 29.38
C GLU A 114 27.74 -30.08 30.03
N LEU A 115 26.63 -30.64 29.54
CA LEU A 115 26.12 -31.92 30.03
C LEU A 115 27.14 -33.06 29.88
N GLN A 116 27.81 -33.14 28.73
CA GLN A 116 28.85 -34.14 28.49
C GLN A 116 30.03 -33.95 29.45
N ALA A 117 30.52 -32.72 29.63
CA ALA A 117 31.60 -32.43 30.56
C ALA A 117 31.23 -32.77 32.01
N LYS A 118 29.99 -32.47 32.42
CA LYS A 118 29.47 -32.79 33.75
C LYS A 118 29.32 -34.31 33.94
N GLN A 119 28.92 -35.03 32.89
CA GLN A 119 28.86 -36.50 32.90
C GLN A 119 30.26 -37.11 33.06
N MET A 120 31.26 -36.62 32.32
CA MET A 120 32.65 -37.06 32.45
C MET A 120 33.21 -36.78 33.85
N GLN A 121 32.90 -35.62 34.45
CA GLN A 121 33.27 -35.33 35.83
C GLN A 121 32.62 -36.29 36.84
N ILE A 122 31.34 -36.60 36.66
CA ILE A 122 30.63 -37.59 37.49
C ILE A 122 31.26 -38.98 37.36
N GLU A 123 31.68 -39.36 36.16
CA GLU A 123 32.34 -40.64 35.89
C GLU A 123 33.72 -40.71 36.56
N GLN A 124 34.52 -39.63 36.48
CA GLN A 124 35.79 -39.51 37.19
C GLN A 124 35.63 -39.58 38.73
N MET A 125 34.59 -38.95 39.28
CA MET A 125 34.26 -39.02 40.71
C MET A 125 33.75 -40.40 41.17
N LYS A 126 33.28 -41.26 40.26
CA LYS A 126 32.82 -42.62 40.57
C LYS A 126 33.91 -43.68 40.49
N THR A 127 35.08 -43.37 39.93
CA THR A 127 36.26 -44.26 39.92
C THR A 127 36.82 -44.39 41.35
N PRO A 128 36.87 -45.59 41.95
CA PRO A 128 37.43 -45.77 43.28
C PRO A 128 38.91 -45.44 43.28
N SER A 129 39.36 -44.59 44.22
CA SER A 129 40.78 -44.40 44.51
C SER A 129 41.37 -45.70 45.05
N GLU A 130 42.03 -46.48 44.20
CA GLU A 130 42.87 -47.60 44.62
C GLU A 130 44.15 -47.06 45.27
N THR A 131 44.28 -47.21 46.59
CA THR A 131 45.58 -47.36 47.25
C THR A 131 45.68 -48.80 47.72
N PRO A 132 46.80 -49.51 47.45
CA PRO A 132 47.53 -50.02 48.61
C PRO A 132 49.06 -49.96 48.46
N SER A 133 49.66 -49.42 49.53
CA SER A 133 50.70 -50.07 50.34
C SER A 133 52.08 -50.32 49.72
N GLN A 134 53.03 -49.51 50.18
CA GLN A 134 54.46 -49.80 50.19
C GLN A 134 54.76 -51.07 51.02
N THR A 135 55.65 -51.93 50.52
CA THR A 135 56.44 -52.86 51.35
C THR A 135 57.87 -52.87 50.80
N PRO A 136 58.90 -52.53 51.58
CA PRO A 136 60.28 -52.59 51.11
C PRO A 136 60.77 -54.03 51.15
N LYS A 137 61.11 -54.62 49.99
CA LYS A 137 61.84 -55.90 49.95
C LYS A 137 63.34 -55.64 49.98
N GLN A 138 63.91 -55.94 51.13
CA GLN A 138 65.34 -56.05 51.39
C GLN A 138 65.82 -57.40 50.84
N SER A 139 66.87 -57.40 50.01
CA SER A 139 67.58 -58.63 49.63
C SER A 139 69.08 -58.41 49.79
N VAL A 140 69.63 -58.90 50.90
CA VAL A 140 71.06 -59.16 51.09
C VAL A 140 71.27 -60.63 50.78
N ASN A 141 72.16 -60.97 49.85
CA ASN A 141 72.78 -62.28 49.78
C ASN A 141 74.27 -62.14 49.43
N TYR A 142 75.05 -63.01 50.05
CA TYR A 142 76.49 -63.00 50.32
C TYR A 142 77.04 -64.35 49.78
N PHE A 143 78.28 -64.36 49.24
CA PHE A 143 79.04 -65.50 48.69
C PHE A 143 78.60 -65.97 47.28
N ASP A 144 79.47 -66.21 46.28
CA ASP A 144 80.91 -66.49 46.20
C ASP A 144 81.62 -65.63 45.12
#